data_AF-A0A930WHR9-F1
#
_entry.id   AF-A0A930WHR9-F1
#
_cell.length_a   1.000
_cell.length_b   1.000
_cell.length_c   1.000
_cell.angle_alpha   90.00
_cell.angle_beta   90.00
_cell.angle_gamma   90.00
#
_symmetry.space_group_name_H-M   'P 1'
#
loop_
_entity.id
_entity.type
_entity.pdbx_description
1 polymer ?
#
loop_
_entity_poly.entity_id
_entity_poly.type
_entity_poly.pdbx_seq_one_letter_code
_entity_poly.pdbx_strand_id
1 'polypeptide(L)' 'YNSIFMQESVKRGVLLGWHIFPCYTHTQADLDFTLNVFEDAMKVYREALRSGHPETYMEGKPLKIVLG' A
#
# COMPACT_ATOMS: atom_id res chain seq x y z
N TYR A 1 -4.96 0.04 9.69
CA TYR A 1 -3.67 -0.49 9.16
C TYR A 1 -3.53 -0.36 7.64
N ASN A 2 -4.54 0.14 6.91
CA ASN A 2 -4.47 0.34 5.46
C ASN A 2 -3.27 1.19 5.00
N SER A 3 -2.76 2.07 5.87
CA SER A 3 -1.56 2.84 5.61
C SER A 3 -0.31 1.99 5.38
N ILE A 4 -0.20 0.78 5.95
CA ILE A 4 0.97 -0.10 5.71
C ILE A 4 1.01 -0.51 4.24
N PHE A 5 -0.12 -0.99 3.70
CA PHE A 5 -0.23 -1.37 2.30
C PHE A 5 0.09 -0.19 1.36
N MET A 6 -0.44 1.00 1.67
CA MET A 6 -0.19 2.20 0.89
C MET A 6 1.28 2.65 0.98
N GLN A 7 1.89 2.61 2.17
CA GLN A 7 3.30 2.93 2.37
C GLN A 7 4.20 1.97 1.58
N GLU A 8 3.93 0.66 1.65
CA GLU A 8 4.71 -0.34 0.92
C GLU A 8 4.55 -0.22 -0.60
N SER A 9 3.37 0.17 -1.09
CA SER A 9 3.13 0.46 -2.51
C SER A 9 3.93 1.68 -2.97
N VAL A 10 3.89 2.78 -2.19
CA VAL A 10 4.61 4.03 -2.52
C VAL A 10 6.13 3.83 -2.50
N LYS A 11 6.66 3.09 -1.52
CA LYS A 11 8.10 2.74 -1.47
C LYS A 11 8.58 2.00 -2.73
N ARG A 12 7.68 1.26 -3.38
CA ARG A 12 7.95 0.48 -4.60
C ARG A 12 7.57 1.23 -5.88
N GLY A 13 7.21 2.51 -5.80
CA GLY A 13 6.94 3.36 -6.95
C GLY A 13 5.49 3.39 -7.42
N VAL A 14 4.56 2.76 -6.70
CA VAL A 14 3.12 2.84 -7.01
C VAL A 14 2.44 3.79 -6.04
N LEU A 15 2.08 4.97 -6.54
CA LEU A 15 1.34 5.96 -5.77
C LEU A 15 -0.15 5.60 -5.72
N LEU A 16 -0.63 5.31 -4.52
CA LEU A 16 -2.05 5.08 -4.26
C LEU A 16 -2.62 6.23 -3.43
N GLY A 17 -3.74 6.75 -3.90
CA GLY A 17 -4.60 7.63 -3.11
C GLY A 17 -5.63 6.80 -2.34
N TRP A 18 -6.88 7.22 -2.41
CA TRP A 18 -7.99 6.50 -1.78
C TRP A 18 -8.47 5.28 -2.58
N HIS A 19 -8.40 5.37 -3.90
CA HIS A 19 -8.77 4.30 -4.84
C HIS A 19 -7.73 4.19 -5.95
N ILE A 20 -7.83 3.12 -6.73
CA ILE A 20 -6.97 2.84 -7.88
C ILE A 20 -7.66 3.46 -9.11
N PHE A 21 -6.98 4.39 -9.77
CA PHE A 21 -7.51 5.11 -10.93
C PHE A 21 -6.58 4.97 -12.14
N PRO A 22 -6.66 3.87 -12.91
CA PRO A 22 -5.93 3.76 -14.17
C PRO A 22 -6.48 4.78 -15.18
N CYS A 23 -5.57 5.51 -15.83
CA CYS A 23 -5.86 6.43 -16.94
C CYS A 23 -5.51 5.80 -18.29
N TYR A 24 -6.06 6.34 -19.38
CA TYR A 24 -5.84 5.86 -20.76
C TYR A 24 -4.37 5.62 -21.14
N THR A 25 -3.44 6.42 -20.60
CA THR A 25 -2.00 6.29 -20.87
C THR A 25 -1.35 5.06 -20.23
N HIS A 26 -1.99 4.42 -19.24
CA HIS A 26 -1.43 3.21 -18.63
C HIS A 26 -1.43 2.07 -19.63
N THR A 27 -0.27 1.46 -19.78
CA THR A 27 -0.05 0.28 -20.60
C THR A 27 -0.31 -0.99 -19.79
N GLN A 28 -0.40 -2.14 -20.47
CA GLN A 28 -0.46 -3.43 -19.79
C GLN A 28 0.74 -3.65 -18.86
N ALA A 29 1.94 -3.19 -19.27
CA ALA A 29 3.14 -3.30 -18.45
C ALA A 29 3.03 -2.51 -17.13
N ASP A 30 2.39 -1.33 -17.15
CA ASP A 30 2.14 -0.54 -15.94
C ASP A 30 1.16 -1.26 -14.99
N LEU A 31 0.15 -1.93 -15.54
CA LEU A 31 -0.79 -2.73 -14.77
C LEU A 31 -0.10 -3.95 -14.15
N ASP A 32 0.70 -4.68 -14.92
CA ASP A 32 1.43 -5.85 -14.46
C ASP A 32 2.43 -5.47 -13.36
N PHE A 33 3.16 -4.36 -13.54
CA PHE A 33 4.03 -3.80 -12.53
C PHE A 33 3.27 -3.46 -11.25
N THR A 34 2.12 -2.79 -11.37
CA THR A 34 1.28 -2.42 -10.23
C THR A 34 0.79 -3.66 -9.46
N LEU A 35 0.36 -4.70 -10.17
CA LEU A 35 -0.09 -5.96 -9.57
C LEU A 35 1.02 -6.67 -8.80
N ASN A 36 2.23 -6.73 -9.36
CA ASN A 36 3.39 -7.31 -8.68
C ASN A 36 3.72 -6.55 -7.38
N VAL A 37 3.71 -5.21 -7.43
CA VAL A 37 3.92 -4.37 -6.24
C VAL A 37 2.83 -4.61 -5.19
N PHE A 38 1.58 -4.76 -5.60
CA PHE A 38 0.48 -5.04 -4.67
C PHE A 38 0.61 -6.41 -4.02
N GLU A 39 1.02 -7.43 -4.76
CA GLU A 39 1.26 -8.76 -4.21
C GLU A 39 2.32 -8.70 -3.09
N ASP A 40 3.43 -8.00 -3.34
CA ASP A 40 4.50 -7.85 -2.37
C ASP A 40 4.08 -7.01 -1.15
N ALA A 41 3.33 -5.92 -1.38
CA ALA A 41 2.77 -5.12 -0.29
C ALA A 41 1.78 -5.94 0.57
N MET A 42 0.97 -6.80 -0.05
CA MET A 42 0.04 -7.68 0.67
C MET A 42 0.77 -8.76 1.48
N LYS A 43 1.90 -9.29 1.00
CA LYS A 43 2.75 -10.20 1.80
C LYS A 43 3.23 -9.53 3.09
N VAL A 44 3.75 -8.30 2.99
CA VAL A 44 4.19 -7.52 4.16
C VAL A 44 3.03 -7.24 5.10
N TYR A 45 1.89 -6.81 4.56
CA TYR A 45 0.67 -6.57 5.33
C TYR A 45 0.20 -7.82 6.10
N ARG A 46 0.24 -8.98 5.46
CA ARG A 46 -0.09 -10.27 6.10
C ARG A 46 0.84 -10.56 7.27
N GLU A 47 2.15 -10.41 7.09
CA GLU A 47 3.11 -10.65 8.17
C GLU A 47 2.94 -9.64 9.32
N ALA A 48 2.63 -8.38 9.01
CA ALA A 48 2.30 -7.36 10.01
C ALA A 48 1.06 -7.71 10.85
N LEU A 49 0.04 -8.31 10.24
CA LEU A 49 -1.14 -8.80 10.98
C LEU A 49 -0.82 -10.04 11.83
N ARG A 50 0.01 -10.95 11.32
CA ARG A 50 0.39 -12.18 12.03
C ARG A 50 1.33 -11.93 13.20
N SER A 51 2.16 -10.90 13.14
CA SER A 51 3.11 -10.56 14.20
C SER A 51 2.42 -10.02 15.47
N GLY A 52 1.16 -9.59 15.38
CA GLY A 52 0.43 -8.96 16.49
C GLY A 52 0.89 -7.53 16.80
N HIS A 53 1.95 -7.04 16.13
CA HIS A 53 2.57 -5.72 16.32
C HIS A 53 2.65 -4.93 15.01
N PRO A 54 1.52 -4.67 14.33
CA PRO A 54 1.49 -3.98 13.03
C PRO A 54 2.08 -2.57 13.06
N GLU A 55 2.16 -1.93 14.24
CA GLU A 55 2.81 -0.64 14.45
C GLU A 55 4.30 -0.63 14.09
N THR A 56 4.98 -1.78 14.22
CA THR A 56 6.42 -1.89 13.88
C THR A 56 6.69 -1.86 12.37
N TYR A 57 5.66 -2.17 11.57
CA TYR A 57 5.71 -2.18 10.11
C TYR A 57 5.28 -0.83 9.51
N MET A 58 4.79 0.10 10.34
CA MET A 58 4.34 1.41 9.91
C MET A 58 5.44 2.44 10.13
N GLU A 59 5.77 3.21 9.10
CA GLU A 59 6.69 4.34 9.23
C GLU A 59 5.91 5.61 9.59
N GLY A 60 6.41 6.35 10.58
CA GLY A 60 5.82 7.60 11.06
C GLY A 60 4.74 7.43 12.13
N LYS A 61 4.03 8.52 12.43
CA LYS A 61 2.95 8.50 13.41
C LYS A 61 1.70 7.85 12.77
N PRO A 62 1.05 6.90 13.44
CA PRO A 62 -0.22 6.36 12.97
C PRO A 62 -1.22 7.48 12.69
N LEU A 63 -1.87 7.41 11.53
CA LEU A 63 -2.91 8.37 11.16
C LEU A 63 -3.99 8.38 12.24
N LYS A 64 -4.23 9.54 12.85
CA LYS A 64 -5.43 9.79 13.63
C LYS A 64 -6.57 10.08 12.67
N ILE A 65 -7.66 9.36 12.81
CA ILE A 65 -8.91 9.69 12.11
C ILE A 65 -9.33 11.07 12.61
N VAL A 66 -9.44 12.03 11.70
CA VAL A 66 -10.09 13.32 11.96
C VAL A 66 -11.52 13.15 11.46
N LEU A 67 -12.47 12.95 12.37
CA LEU A 67 -13.89 12.99 12.03
C LEU A 67 -14.24 14.47 11.80
N GLY A 68 -14.57 14.80 10.55
CA GLY A 68 -15.12 16.10 10.16
C GLY A 68 -16.63 16.15 10.36
#